data_AF-A0A2J7Q177-F1
#
_entry.id   AF-A0A2J7Q177-F1
#
_cell.length_a   1.000
_cell.length_b   1.000
_cell.length_c   1.000
_cell.angle_alpha   90.00
_cell.angle_beta   90.00
_cell.angle_gamma   90.00
#
_symmetry.space_group_name_H-M   'P 1'
#
loop_
_entity.id
_entity.type
_entity.pdbx_description
1 polymer ?
#
loop_
_entity_poly.entity_id
_entity_poly.type
_entity_poly.pdbx_seq_one_letter_code
_entity_poly.pdbx_strand_id
1 'polypeptide(L)'
;MAEGTETQVIEKIKKSKSFALQLDEYTDIQNSSILLTYVRYIDHDESDMKEDILSDSELPTHTTSSEIFEVLNGFIARNSGLVSKIKDMAGNNLVLTHCYIHRQI
;
A
#
# COMPACT_ATOMS: atom_id res chain seq x y z
N MET A 1 8.90 -9.02 13.50
CA MET A 1 8.74 -8.10 14.65
C MET A 1 8.53 -6.68 14.14
N ALA A 2 7.43 -6.42 13.41
CA ALA A 2 7.20 -5.16 12.69
C ALA A 2 5.82 -4.53 12.97
N GLU A 3 5.08 -5.05 13.96
CA GLU A 3 3.70 -4.58 14.27
C GLU A 3 3.66 -3.10 14.70
N GLY A 4 4.78 -2.60 15.25
CA GLY A 4 4.93 -1.20 15.64
C GLY A 4 5.15 -0.23 14.47
N THR A 5 5.73 -0.66 13.34
CA THR A 5 6.03 0.26 12.23
C THR A 5 4.81 0.48 11.34
N GLU A 6 4.06 -0.57 11.02
CA GLU A 6 2.81 -0.48 10.25
C GLU A 6 1.80 0.44 10.95
N THR A 7 1.59 0.24 12.25
CA THR A 7 0.66 1.05 13.04
C THR A 7 1.04 2.54 13.04
N GLN A 8 2.34 2.85 13.15
CA GLN A 8 2.81 4.24 13.11
C GLN A 8 2.57 4.90 11.75
N VAL A 9 2.85 4.18 10.66
CA VAL A 9 2.59 4.66 9.29
C VAL A 9 1.09 4.88 9.07
N ILE A 10 0.23 3.97 9.55
CA ILE A 10 -1.23 4.13 9.47
C ILE A 10 -1.71 5.39 10.20
N GLU A 11 -1.20 5.67 11.40
CA GLU A 11 -1.57 6.87 12.14
C GLU A 11 -1.14 8.15 11.41
N LYS A 12 0.02 8.15 10.76
CA LYS A 12 0.46 9.28 9.92
C LYS A 12 -0.43 9.47 8.68
N ILE A 13 -0.80 8.38 7.99
CA ILE A 13 -1.70 8.43 6.84
C ILE A 13 -3.08 8.99 7.24
N LYS A 14 -3.61 8.58 8.39
CA LYS A 14 -4.90 9.09 8.89
C LYS A 14 -4.89 10.61 9.05
N LYS A 15 -3.81 11.16 9.61
CA LYS A 15 -3.60 12.61 9.80
C LYS A 15 -3.27 13.34 8.50
N SER A 16 -2.72 12.65 7.51
CA SER A 16 -2.38 13.24 6.23
C SER A 16 -3.62 13.71 5.47
N LYS A 17 -3.50 14.80 4.72
CA LYS A 17 -4.57 15.30 3.84
C LYS A 17 -4.76 14.42 2.61
N SER A 18 -3.66 13.88 2.08
CA SER A 18 -3.65 13.07 0.87
C SER A 18 -2.58 12.00 0.96
N PHE A 19 -2.89 10.81 0.43
CA PHE A 19 -1.93 9.74 0.26
C PHE A 19 -2.11 9.04 -1.09
N ALA A 20 -1.08 8.32 -1.52
CA ALA A 20 -1.11 7.45 -2.68
C ALA A 20 -0.51 6.09 -2.29
N LEU A 21 -1.11 5.02 -2.81
CA LEU A 21 -0.56 3.67 -2.68
C LEU A 21 0.14 3.29 -3.97
N GLN A 22 1.31 2.70 -3.86
CA GLN A 22 2.03 2.09 -4.97
C GLN A 22 2.22 0.61 -4.66
N LEU A 23 1.82 -0.23 -5.60
CA LEU A 23 2.00 -1.68 -5.52
C LEU A 23 3.20 -2.03 -6.40
N ASP A 24 4.14 -2.77 -5.86
CA ASP A 24 5.29 -3.30 -6.59
C ASP A 24 5.37 -4.81 -6.39
N GLU A 25 5.69 -5.52 -7.47
CA GLU A 25 5.88 -6.96 -7.43
C GLU A 25 7.38 -7.25 -7.40
N TYR A 26 7.84 -7.88 -6.33
CA TYR A 26 9.22 -8.33 -6.17
C TYR A 26 9.28 -9.86 -6.23
N THR A 27 10.28 -10.42 -6.89
CA THR A 27 10.55 -11.86 -6.82
C THR A 27 11.71 -12.08 -5.85
N ASP A 28 11.45 -12.82 -4.76
CA ASP A 28 12.50 -13.20 -3.81
C ASP A 28 13.51 -14.17 -4.45
N ILE A 29 14.69 -14.28 -3.83
CA ILE A 29 15.78 -15.19 -4.23
C ILE A 29 15.30 -16.66 -4.30
N GLN A 30 14.23 -16.99 -3.57
CA GLN A 30 13.57 -18.31 -3.58
C GLN A 30 12.50 -18.48 -4.67
N ASN A 31 12.39 -17.53 -5.61
CA ASN A 31 11.40 -17.52 -6.69
C ASN A 31 9.95 -17.37 -6.20
N SER A 32 9.76 -16.79 -5.01
CA SER A 32 8.46 -16.41 -4.46
C SER A 32 8.11 -14.98 -4.85
N SER A 33 6.92 -14.76 -5.40
CA SER A 33 6.42 -13.41 -5.66
C SER A 33 5.94 -12.76 -4.36
N ILE A 34 6.44 -11.57 -4.07
CA ILE A 34 6.06 -10.73 -2.93
C ILE A 34 5.45 -9.44 -3.48
N LEU A 35 4.26 -9.11 -3.00
CA LEU A 35 3.62 -7.83 -3.24
C LEU A 35 4.07 -6.83 -2.17
N LEU A 36 4.85 -5.84 -2.58
CA LEU A 36 5.24 -4.70 -1.76
C LEU A 36 4.22 -3.57 -1.95
N THR A 37 3.63 -3.13 -0.86
CA THR A 37 2.75 -1.97 -0.85
C THR A 37 3.48 -0.80 -0.21
N TYR A 38 3.76 0.22 -1.00
CA TYR A 38 4.30 1.49 -0.56
C TYR A 38 3.19 2.50 -0.38
N VAL A 39 3.41 3.43 0.54
CA VAL A 39 2.52 4.57 0.75
C VAL A 39 3.29 5.86 0.70
N ARG A 40 2.83 6.78 -0.15
CA ARG A 40 3.26 8.17 -0.16
C ARG A 40 2.22 9.03 0.52
N TYR A 41 2.61 9.81 1.50
CA TYR A 41 1.72 10.71 2.22
C TYR A 41 2.41 12.03 2.53
N ILE A 42 1.62 13.07 2.74
CA ILE A 42 2.13 14.35 3.25
C ILE A 42 2.17 14.23 4.77
N ASP A 43 3.36 14.21 5.37
CA ASP A 43 3.50 14.16 6.82
C ASP A 43 2.95 15.46 7.43
N HIS A 44 2.07 15.32 8.42
CA HIS A 44 1.40 16.49 9.01
C HIS A 44 2.35 17.34 9.86
N ASP A 45 3.32 16.69 10.53
CA ASP A 45 4.25 17.35 11.45
C ASP A 45 5.40 18.00 10.69
N GLU A 46 5.94 17.32 9.67
CA GLU A 46 7.04 17.82 8.84
C GLU A 46 6.56 18.66 7.64
N SER A 47 5.28 18.58 7.27
CA SER A 47 4.71 19.23 6.06
C SER A 47 5.43 18.85 4.75
N ASP A 48 6.11 17.71 4.74
CA ASP A 48 6.87 17.18 3.60
C ASP A 48 6.29 15.85 3.10
N MET A 49 6.57 15.53 1.83
CA MET A 49 6.19 14.23 1.27
C MET A 49 7.11 13.14 1.82
N LYS A 50 6.52 12.09 2.39
CA LYS A 50 7.22 10.89 2.83
C LYS A 50 6.74 9.67 2.05
N GLU A 51 7.64 8.70 1.92
CA GLU A 51 7.36 7.38 1.35
C GLU A 51 7.81 6.34 2.37
N ASP A 52 6.92 5.40 2.70
CA ASP A 52 7.20 4.28 3.61
C ASP A 52 6.66 2.97 3.03
N ILE A 53 7.21 1.85 3.50
CA ILE A 53 6.65 0.52 3.25
C ILE A 53 5.45 0.34 4.20
N LEU A 54 4.28 0.09 3.61
CA LEU A 54 3.05 -0.14 4.35
C LEU A 54 2.86 -1.62 4.68
N SER A 55 3.18 -2.51 3.74
CA SER A 55 3.11 -3.96 3.92
C SER A 55 3.90 -4.70 2.85
N ASP A 56 4.47 -5.83 3.23
CA ASP A 56 4.91 -6.90 2.34
C ASP A 56 3.97 -8.10 2.51
N SER A 57 3.53 -8.71 1.40
CA SER A 57 2.67 -9.88 1.42
C SER A 57 3.06 -10.86 0.33
N GLU A 58 3.21 -12.14 0.68
CA GLU A 58 3.48 -13.20 -0.30
C GLU A 58 2.27 -13.41 -1.23
N LEU A 59 2.54 -13.53 -2.53
CA LEU A 59 1.54 -13.86 -3.54
C LEU A 59 1.53 -15.38 -3.76
N PRO A 60 0.36 -16.03 -3.80
CA PRO A 60 0.26 -17.49 -3.85
C PRO A 60 0.43 -18.03 -5.27
N THR A 61 1.62 -17.84 -5.87
CA THR A 61 2.13 -18.50 -7.10
C THR A 61 1.79 -17.81 -8.44
N HIS A 62 0.68 -17.08 -8.57
CA HIS A 62 0.31 -16.43 -9.83
C HIS A 62 0.19 -14.91 -9.69
N THR A 63 0.92 -14.19 -10.53
CA THR A 63 0.98 -12.72 -10.57
C THR A 63 -0.19 -12.13 -11.37
N THR A 64 -1.37 -12.71 -11.20
CA THR A 64 -2.58 -12.18 -11.83
C THR A 64 -3.07 -10.96 -11.06
N SER A 65 -3.67 -10.02 -11.78
CA SER A 65 -4.26 -8.83 -11.16
C SER A 65 -5.28 -9.20 -10.07
N SER A 66 -6.07 -10.26 -10.26
CA SER A 66 -7.06 -10.72 -9.28
C SER A 66 -6.45 -11.09 -7.92
N GLU A 67 -5.34 -11.84 -7.91
CA GLU A 67 -4.62 -12.24 -6.70
C GLU A 67 -4.05 -11.02 -5.97
N ILE A 68 -3.46 -10.08 -6.72
CA ILE A 68 -2.96 -8.80 -6.19
C ILE A 68 -4.10 -8.01 -5.52
N PHE A 69 -5.27 -7.95 -6.16
CA PHE A 69 -6.45 -7.29 -5.60
C PHE A 69 -6.97 -8.01 -4.34
N GLU A 70 -6.98 -9.34 -4.31
CA GLU A 70 -7.42 -10.08 -3.12
C GLU A 70 -6.49 -9.86 -1.93
N VAL A 71 -5.17 -9.92 -2.14
CA VAL A 71 -4.17 -9.65 -1.10
C VAL A 71 -4.29 -8.22 -0.60
N LEU A 72 -4.37 -7.24 -1.50
CA LEU A 72 -4.56 -5.83 -1.14
C LEU A 72 -5.87 -5.60 -0.38
N ASN A 73 -6.97 -6.21 -0.83
CA ASN A 73 -8.27 -6.10 -0.17
C ASN A 73 -8.23 -6.73 1.23
N GLY A 74 -7.57 -7.88 1.37
CA GLY A 74 -7.34 -8.52 2.66
C GLY A 74 -6.54 -7.62 3.61
N PHE A 75 -5.48 -6.98 3.12
CA PHE A 75 -4.69 -6.02 3.90
C PHE A 75 -5.51 -4.81 4.34
N ILE A 76 -6.23 -4.18 3.41
CA ILE A 76 -7.08 -3.02 3.69
C ILE A 76 -8.18 -3.40 4.69
N ALA A 77 -8.84 -4.55 4.53
CA ALA A 77 -9.91 -4.99 5.40
C ALA A 77 -9.45 -5.25 6.85
N ARG A 78 -8.21 -5.70 7.06
CA ARG A 78 -7.61 -5.85 8.40
C ARG A 78 -7.35 -4.49 9.07
N ASN A 79 -7.12 -3.45 8.27
CA ASN A 79 -6.80 -2.12 8.73
C ASN A 79 -8.01 -1.18 8.67
N SER A 80 -8.89 -1.29 9.68
CA SER A 80 -10.13 -0.48 9.80
C SER A 80 -9.89 1.04 9.68
N GLY A 81 -8.72 1.52 10.11
CA GLY A 81 -8.30 2.91 9.99
C GLY A 81 -7.93 3.37 8.58
N LEU A 82 -7.40 2.48 7.74
CA LEU A 82 -7.16 2.75 6.32
C LEU A 82 -8.49 2.73 5.55
N VAL A 83 -9.39 1.80 5.89
CA VAL A 83 -10.73 1.72 5.28
C VAL A 83 -11.52 3.01 5.46
N SER A 84 -11.53 3.59 6.67
CA SER A 84 -12.26 4.83 6.92
C SER A 84 -11.69 6.00 6.11
N LYS A 85 -10.36 6.12 6.02
CA LYS A 85 -9.70 7.16 5.22
C LYS A 85 -9.92 6.97 3.72
N ILE A 86 -9.83 5.74 3.21
CA ILE A 86 -10.14 5.42 1.82
C ILE A 86 -11.59 5.75 1.51
N LYS A 87 -12.54 5.43 2.40
CA LYS A 87 -13.96 5.77 2.23
C LYS A 87 -14.20 7.28 2.21
N ASP A 88 -13.54 8.02 3.09
CA ASP A 88 -13.60 9.49 3.14
C ASP A 88 -13.03 10.12 1.84
N MET A 89 -11.90 9.61 1.34
CA MET A 89 -11.28 10.09 0.11
C MET A 89 -11.97 9.59 -1.16
N ALA A 90 -12.58 8.40 -1.16
CA ALA A 90 -13.30 7.86 -2.31
C ALA A 90 -14.56 8.67 -2.63
N GLY A 91 -15.15 9.36 -1.65
CA GLY A 91 -16.18 10.38 -1.88
C GLY A 91 -15.68 11.60 -2.67
N ASN A 92 -14.36 11.81 -2.78
CA ASN A 92 -13.71 13.01 -3.32
C ASN A 92 -12.82 12.77 -4.57
N ASN A 93 -13.00 11.65 -5.29
CA ASN A 93 -12.19 11.12 -6.41
C ASN A 93 -11.05 10.17 -5.99
N LEU A 94 -11.31 8.87 -6.08
CA LEU A 94 -10.26 7.86 -6.14
C LEU A 94 -9.72 7.76 -7.59
N VAL A 95 -8.44 8.08 -7.80
CA VAL A 95 -7.76 7.87 -9.08
C VAL A 95 -6.85 6.66 -8.94
N LEU A 96 -7.25 5.55 -9.56
CA LEU A 96 -6.41 4.34 -9.70
C LEU A 96 -5.69 4.42 -11.04
N THR A 97 -4.42 4.82 -11.00
CA THR A 97 -3.57 4.81 -12.19
C THR A 97 -2.86 3.47 -12.25
N HIS A 98 -3.14 2.67 -13.26
CA HIS A 98 -2.40 1.43 -13.51
C HIS A 98 -0.97 1.78 -13.93
N CYS A 99 0.03 1.50 -13.09
CA CYS A 99 1.43 1.73 -13.44
C CYS A 99 1.87 0.73 -14.54
N TYR A 100 2.31 1.26 -15.68
CA TYR A 100 2.85 0.47 -16.82
C TYR A 100 4.37 0.27 -16.74
N ILE A 101 5.01 0.61 -15.61
CA ILE A 101 6.46 0.39 -15.45
C ILE A 101 6.68 -1.06 -15.01
N HIS A 102 6.66 -1.97 -15.98
CA HIS A 102 7.23 -3.31 -15.83
C HIS A 102 8.74 -3.10 -15.70
N ARG A 103 9.27 -3.12 -14.46
CA ARG A 103 10.71 -3.09 -14.23
C ARG A 103 11.27 -4.44 -14.67
N GLN A 104 11.57 -4.58 -15.96
CA GLN A 104 12.41 -5.66 -16.44
C GLN A 104 13.78 -5.48 -15.77
N ILE A 105 14.10 -6.40 -14.87
CA ILE A 105 15.46 -6.61 -14.38
C ILE A 105 16.22 -7.37 -15.46
#